data_AF-A0A369WL39-F1
#
_entry.id   AF-A0A369WL39-F1
#
_cell.length_a   1.000
_cell.length_b   1.000
_cell.length_c   1.000
_cell.angle_alpha   90.00
_cell.angle_beta   90.00
_cell.angle_gamma   90.00
#
_symmetry.space_group_name_H-M   'P 1'
#
loop_
_entity.id
_entity.type
_entity.pdbx_description
1 polymer ?
#
loop_
_entity_poly.entity_id
_entity_poly.type
_entity_poly.pdbx_seq_one_letter_code
_entity_poly.pdbx_strand_id
1 'polypeptide(L)'
;MQLIGSDNFSIVIGLGKTGLSCARYLAAKGTPFAIADTRELPPNLDAFKQAFPQVEVRCGELDSDWLSRAGRLIVSPGVSRNEPAILAAEQAGVDVLGDIDLFCQQVQHDDTPIVAITGSNAKSSVTTLVGLMAERAGIKAGVGGNLGVPVLDLLEDQGAQLYVLELSSFQLETTEHLRAAAATVLNVSPDHMDRYADLASYHAAKQRIYLGCQHGIYNFDDHLTLPLLPDGVPQTAFRLGAPDLKQFGLVKHEGRTWLAKGPTLLLACDQMKLRGAHNQANALAALALGEAIGLPMEPMLEAVKEFEGLPHRCQWVRELDRVSYYNDSKGTNVGATLAAIEGLGPELEPGAKIVLIAGGDGKGAEFDGLAGPMTRFGRAAVLIGRDGPRIESDLGSELNRVRAASLEEAVGLAQGLAKPGDLVLLSPACASFDMFKGFEHRGDCFVEAVRALNSVAGGGA
;
A
#
# COMPACT_ATOMS: atom_id res chain seq x y z
N MET A 1 44.75 -9.21 13.97
CA MET A 1 43.97 -9.79 15.08
C MET A 1 42.56 -9.96 14.54
N GLN A 2 42.22 -11.15 14.02
CA GLN A 2 40.87 -11.42 13.50
C GLN A 2 39.91 -11.36 14.68
N LEU A 3 39.06 -10.34 14.72
CA LEU A 3 37.94 -10.26 15.63
C LEU A 3 36.98 -11.40 15.25
N ILE A 4 36.94 -12.43 16.08
CA ILE A 4 35.94 -13.50 15.97
C ILE A 4 34.62 -12.84 16.38
N GLY A 5 33.82 -12.46 15.37
CA GLY A 5 32.41 -12.13 15.57
C GLY A 5 31.72 -13.34 16.20
N SER A 6 30.85 -13.07 17.17
CA SER A 6 29.91 -14.09 17.63
C SER A 6 28.91 -14.31 16.51
N ASP A 7 28.86 -15.50 15.91
CA ASP A 7 27.92 -15.88 14.81
C ASP A 7 26.44 -15.57 15.14
N ASN A 8 26.12 -15.33 16.42
CA ASN A 8 24.77 -15.08 16.91
C ASN A 8 24.45 -13.60 17.26
N PHE A 9 25.37 -12.65 17.04
CA PHE A 9 25.10 -11.22 17.33
C PHE A 9 24.58 -10.48 16.09
N SER A 10 23.43 -9.82 16.21
CA SER A 10 22.80 -9.06 15.12
C SER A 10 22.79 -7.55 15.38
N ILE A 11 22.89 -6.73 14.33
CA ILE A 11 22.62 -5.29 14.42
C ILE A 11 21.44 -4.95 13.52
N VAL A 12 20.38 -4.39 14.10
CA VAL A 12 19.23 -3.87 13.35
C VAL A 12 19.50 -2.41 12.98
N ILE A 13 19.43 -2.09 11.69
CA ILE A 13 19.68 -0.74 11.17
C ILE A 13 18.35 -0.11 10.79
N GLY A 14 17.97 0.95 11.52
CA GLY A 14 16.71 1.66 11.44
C GLY A 14 15.68 1.13 12.44
N LEU A 15 15.34 1.92 13.46
CA LEU A 15 14.38 1.53 14.50
C LEU A 15 12.95 1.52 13.96
N GLY A 16 12.31 2.69 13.76
CA GLY A 16 10.98 2.79 13.15
C GLY A 16 9.95 1.77 13.67
N LYS A 17 8.99 1.37 12.82
CA LYS A 17 8.05 0.27 13.14
C LYS A 17 8.70 -1.10 12.86
N THR A 18 9.36 -1.24 11.71
CA THR A 18 9.99 -2.50 11.28
C THR A 18 11.12 -2.93 12.20
N GLY A 19 12.07 -2.06 12.54
CA GLY A 19 13.18 -2.41 13.43
C GLY A 19 12.73 -2.70 14.86
N LEU A 20 11.67 -2.04 15.35
CA LEU A 20 11.04 -2.42 16.61
C LEU A 20 10.43 -3.83 16.57
N SER A 21 9.83 -4.22 15.44
CA SER A 21 9.34 -5.59 15.21
C SER A 21 10.50 -6.60 15.14
N CYS A 22 11.60 -6.27 14.45
CA CYS A 22 12.83 -7.07 14.47
C CYS A 22 13.38 -7.26 15.88
N ALA A 23 13.40 -6.19 16.69
CA ALA A 23 13.87 -6.25 18.08
C ALA A 23 13.01 -7.18 18.94
N ARG A 24 11.68 -7.10 18.84
CA ARG A 24 10.77 -8.03 19.52
C ARG A 24 11.03 -9.48 19.11
N TYR A 25 11.17 -9.72 17.80
CA TYR A 25 11.45 -11.04 17.26
C TYR A 25 12.78 -11.62 17.80
N LEU A 26 13.86 -10.86 17.72
CA LEU A 26 15.19 -11.29 18.20
C LEU A 26 15.19 -11.53 19.71
N ALA A 27 14.54 -10.66 20.48
CA ALA A 27 14.39 -10.84 21.93
C ALA A 27 13.61 -12.11 22.27
N ALA A 28 12.51 -12.39 21.56
CA ALA A 28 11.70 -13.59 21.75
C ALA A 28 12.49 -14.89 21.41
N LYS A 29 13.45 -14.81 20.47
CA LYS A 29 14.36 -15.91 20.12
C LYS A 29 15.58 -16.01 21.03
N GLY A 30 15.80 -15.04 21.92
CA GLY A 30 17.00 -14.97 22.77
C GLY A 30 18.28 -14.66 21.99
N THR A 31 18.17 -14.10 20.78
CA THR A 31 19.30 -13.72 19.94
C THR A 31 19.85 -12.37 20.40
N PRO A 32 21.14 -12.24 20.77
CA PRO A 32 21.74 -10.96 21.12
C PRO A 32 21.71 -9.97 19.96
N PHE A 33 21.30 -8.72 20.22
CA PHE A 33 21.26 -7.69 19.19
C PHE A 33 21.56 -6.28 19.70
N ALA A 34 21.84 -5.37 18.78
CA ALA A 34 21.90 -3.91 18.99
C ALA A 34 21.13 -3.16 17.90
N ILE A 35 20.88 -1.86 18.11
CA ILE A 35 20.20 -0.98 17.15
C ILE A 35 21.17 0.11 16.66
N ALA A 36 21.15 0.36 15.35
CA ALA A 36 21.72 1.55 14.72
C ALA A 36 20.61 2.37 14.08
N ASP A 37 20.64 3.70 14.14
CA ASP A 37 19.74 4.56 13.36
C ASP A 37 20.45 5.84 12.94
N THR A 38 20.29 6.25 11.68
CA THR A 38 20.94 7.47 11.17
C THR A 38 20.37 8.77 11.74
N ARG A 39 19.18 8.71 12.34
CA ARG A 39 18.55 9.85 13.00
C ARG A 39 19.00 9.93 14.44
N GLU A 40 19.22 11.15 14.93
CA GLU A 40 19.48 11.42 16.36
C GLU A 40 18.30 10.98 17.26
N LEU A 41 17.07 11.19 16.78
CA LEU A 41 15.84 10.87 17.49
C LEU A 41 14.90 10.05 16.58
N PRO A 42 15.15 8.74 16.41
CA PRO A 42 14.29 7.91 15.59
C PRO A 42 12.92 7.69 16.25
N PRO A 43 11.88 7.44 15.44
CA PRO A 43 10.57 7.05 15.97
C PRO A 43 10.68 5.81 16.87
N ASN A 44 9.87 5.77 17.93
CA ASN A 44 9.79 4.68 18.92
C ASN A 44 11.03 4.51 19.82
N LEU A 45 11.99 5.45 19.82
CA LEU A 45 13.20 5.34 20.67
C LEU A 45 12.90 5.16 22.15
N ASP A 46 12.01 5.98 22.72
CA ASP A 46 11.69 5.92 24.15
C ASP A 46 10.99 4.60 24.51
N ALA A 47 10.02 4.19 23.71
CA ALA A 47 9.32 2.91 23.88
C ALA A 47 10.30 1.73 23.75
N PHE A 48 11.25 1.79 22.81
CA PHE A 48 12.29 0.79 22.66
C PHE A 48 13.19 0.71 23.90
N LYS A 49 13.71 1.84 24.38
CA LYS A 49 14.59 1.88 25.57
C LYS A 49 13.89 1.38 26.83
N GLN A 50 12.59 1.63 26.96
CA GLN A 50 11.78 1.09 28.05
C GLN A 50 11.62 -0.43 27.97
N ALA A 51 11.36 -0.96 26.76
CA ALA A 51 11.18 -2.39 26.55
C ALA A 51 12.49 -3.19 26.59
N PHE A 52 13.60 -2.60 26.13
CA PHE A 52 14.90 -3.23 25.96
C PHE A 52 16.04 -2.41 26.57
N PRO A 53 16.03 -2.15 27.90
CA PRO A 53 16.97 -1.22 28.54
C PRO A 53 18.45 -1.67 28.48
N GLN A 54 18.69 -2.95 28.22
CA GLN A 54 20.03 -3.54 28.15
C GLN A 54 20.58 -3.58 26.71
N VAL A 55 19.79 -3.22 25.70
CA VAL A 55 20.20 -3.27 24.30
C VAL A 55 20.89 -1.95 23.93
N GLU A 56 22.10 -2.06 23.37
CA GLU A 56 22.85 -0.91 22.87
C GLU A 56 22.11 -0.26 21.69
N VAL A 57 21.97 1.06 21.71
CA VAL A 57 21.39 1.85 20.63
C VAL A 57 22.38 2.95 20.25
N ARG A 58 22.81 2.99 18.98
CA ARG A 58 23.62 4.05 18.40
C ARG A 58 22.81 4.85 17.41
N CYS A 59 22.78 6.16 17.62
CA CYS A 59 22.10 7.13 16.76
C CYS A 59 23.16 8.01 16.08
N GLY A 60 22.86 8.50 14.87
CA GLY A 60 23.77 9.30 14.07
C GLY A 60 24.48 8.48 12.98
N GLU A 61 25.65 8.94 12.53
CA GLU A 61 26.37 8.30 11.41
C GLU A 61 26.67 6.82 11.68
N LEU A 62 26.51 5.99 10.65
CA LEU A 62 26.76 4.55 10.74
C LEU A 62 28.27 4.27 10.79
N ASP A 63 28.72 3.64 11.88
CA ASP A 63 30.12 3.25 12.10
C ASP A 63 30.41 1.88 11.48
N SER A 64 31.18 1.85 10.39
CA SER A 64 31.52 0.61 9.67
C SER A 64 32.29 -0.41 10.52
N ASP A 65 33.17 0.05 11.41
CA ASP A 65 33.98 -0.84 12.25
C ASP A 65 33.09 -1.52 13.28
N TRP A 66 32.10 -0.79 13.82
CA TRP A 66 31.13 -1.36 14.73
C TRP A 66 30.16 -2.30 14.03
N LEU A 67 29.65 -1.95 12.84
CA LEU A 67 28.79 -2.83 12.05
C LEU A 67 29.48 -4.16 11.70
N SER A 68 30.78 -4.10 11.40
CA SER A 68 31.60 -5.28 11.08
C SER A 68 31.81 -6.26 12.24
N ARG A 69 31.36 -5.90 13.46
CA ARG A 69 31.40 -6.80 14.64
C ARG A 69 30.20 -7.73 14.73
N ALA A 70 29.15 -7.48 13.95
CA ALA A 70 27.98 -8.35 13.90
C ALA A 70 28.26 -9.60 13.06
N GLY A 71 27.59 -10.71 13.39
CA GLY A 71 27.45 -11.82 12.45
C GLY A 71 26.45 -11.49 11.34
N ARG A 72 25.50 -10.59 11.63
CA ARG A 72 24.42 -10.21 10.72
C ARG A 72 23.94 -8.78 10.91
N LEU A 73 23.65 -8.10 9.80
CA LEU A 73 22.91 -6.84 9.74
C LEU A 73 21.47 -7.08 9.29
N ILE A 74 20.51 -6.47 10.00
CA ILE A 74 19.09 -6.48 9.67
C ILE A 74 18.70 -5.07 9.24
N VAL A 75 18.61 -4.84 7.94
CA VAL A 75 18.44 -3.50 7.37
C VAL A 75 16.96 -3.20 7.18
N SER A 76 16.47 -2.15 7.83
CA SER A 76 15.12 -1.64 7.64
C SER A 76 14.96 -1.12 6.20
N PRO A 77 13.79 -1.29 5.56
CA PRO A 77 13.58 -0.84 4.18
C PRO A 77 13.75 0.67 4.00
N GLY A 78 13.66 1.48 5.06
CA GLY A 78 13.92 2.92 4.99
C GLY A 78 15.40 3.29 4.83
N VAL A 79 16.32 2.33 4.98
CA VAL A 79 17.77 2.53 4.85
C VAL A 79 18.23 1.87 3.55
N SER A 80 19.12 2.56 2.84
CA SER A 80 19.70 2.03 1.60
C SER A 80 20.70 0.92 1.93
N ARG A 81 20.63 -0.23 1.25
CA ARG A 81 21.68 -1.25 1.33
C ARG A 81 23.03 -0.72 0.83
N ASN A 82 23.01 0.32 -0.01
CA ASN A 82 24.20 0.94 -0.59
C ASN A 82 24.86 1.98 0.33
N GLU A 83 24.42 2.13 1.58
CA GLU A 83 25.14 2.96 2.55
C GLU A 83 26.59 2.49 2.69
N PRO A 84 27.60 3.40 2.63
CA PRO A 84 29.00 3.02 2.64
C PRO A 84 29.40 2.11 3.81
N ALA A 85 28.85 2.35 5.00
CA ALA A 85 29.12 1.56 6.19
C ALA A 85 28.54 0.13 6.12
N ILE A 86 27.39 -0.05 5.46
CA ILE A 86 26.76 -1.37 5.25
C ILE A 86 27.58 -2.17 4.23
N LEU A 87 27.96 -1.53 3.12
CA LEU A 87 28.82 -2.16 2.10
C LEU A 87 30.17 -2.58 2.67
N ALA A 88 30.77 -1.76 3.54
CA ALA A 88 32.03 -2.10 4.20
C ALA A 88 31.88 -3.33 5.12
N ALA A 89 30.79 -3.43 5.89
CA ALA A 89 30.50 -4.60 6.72
C ALA A 89 30.24 -5.86 5.88
N GLU A 90 29.50 -5.74 4.77
CA GLU A 90 29.28 -6.85 3.84
C GLU A 90 30.60 -7.35 3.23
N GLN A 91 31.49 -6.44 2.84
CA GLN A 91 32.84 -6.78 2.36
C GLN A 91 33.71 -7.43 3.45
N ALA A 92 33.43 -7.16 4.73
CA ALA A 92 34.07 -7.82 5.86
C ALA A 92 33.47 -9.21 6.17
N GLY A 93 32.46 -9.66 5.41
CA GLY A 93 31.83 -10.98 5.54
C GLY A 93 30.61 -11.01 6.46
N VAL A 94 30.03 -9.86 6.82
CA VAL A 94 28.80 -9.80 7.61
C VAL A 94 27.58 -10.07 6.71
N ASP A 95 26.70 -10.97 7.14
CA ASP A 95 25.45 -11.25 6.42
C ASP A 95 24.52 -10.04 6.47
N VAL A 96 24.03 -9.56 5.32
CA VAL A 96 23.09 -8.42 5.26
C VAL A 96 21.74 -8.89 4.76
N LEU A 97 20.68 -8.64 5.54
CA LEU A 97 19.32 -9.06 5.20
C LEU A 97 18.24 -8.14 5.74
N GLY A 98 17.01 -8.28 5.23
CA GLY A 98 15.84 -7.53 5.69
C GLY A 98 14.94 -8.29 6.67
N ASP A 99 13.89 -7.61 7.13
CA ASP A 99 12.83 -8.22 7.94
C ASP A 99 12.11 -9.37 7.22
N ILE A 100 11.93 -9.25 5.90
CA ILE A 100 11.31 -10.28 5.07
C ILE A 100 12.15 -11.58 5.06
N ASP A 101 13.47 -11.49 4.95
CA ASP A 101 14.32 -12.69 4.95
C ASP A 101 14.32 -13.40 6.31
N LEU A 102 14.30 -12.64 7.43
CA LEU A 102 14.11 -13.22 8.76
C LEU A 102 12.76 -13.95 8.87
N PHE A 103 11.71 -13.35 8.33
CA PHE A 103 10.39 -13.95 8.31
C PHE A 103 10.39 -15.25 7.49
N CYS A 104 10.95 -15.23 6.27
CA CYS A 104 11.02 -16.41 5.41
C CYS A 104 11.85 -17.54 6.02
N GLN A 105 12.92 -17.23 6.76
CA GLN A 105 13.69 -18.24 7.51
C GLN A 105 12.84 -18.95 8.57
N GLN A 106 11.94 -18.24 9.25
CA GLN A 106 11.03 -18.85 10.22
C GLN A 106 9.92 -19.65 9.53
N VAL A 107 9.27 -19.09 8.51
CA VAL A 107 8.12 -19.73 7.84
C VAL A 107 8.49 -21.00 7.08
N GLN A 108 9.71 -21.08 6.55
CA GLN A 108 10.20 -22.30 5.90
C GLN A 108 10.24 -23.52 6.84
N HIS A 109 10.37 -23.30 8.14
CA HIS A 109 10.29 -24.38 9.12
C HIS A 109 8.88 -24.99 9.21
N ASP A 110 7.85 -24.15 8.99
CA ASP A 110 6.45 -24.50 9.22
C ASP A 110 5.70 -24.83 7.90
N ASP A 111 6.41 -24.85 6.76
CA ASP A 111 5.92 -25.14 5.40
C ASP A 111 4.63 -24.37 5.02
N THR A 112 4.47 -23.17 5.56
CA THR A 112 3.28 -22.33 5.32
C THR A 112 3.46 -21.51 4.04
N PRO A 113 2.52 -21.55 3.08
CA PRO A 113 2.66 -20.85 1.80
C PRO A 113 2.67 -19.32 1.98
N ILE A 114 3.46 -18.66 1.14
CA ILE A 114 3.54 -17.20 1.04
C ILE A 114 3.00 -16.77 -0.32
N VAL A 115 2.04 -15.85 -0.32
CA VAL A 115 1.64 -15.05 -1.48
C VAL A 115 2.31 -13.69 -1.36
N ALA A 116 3.10 -13.30 -2.36
CA ALA A 116 3.86 -12.05 -2.36
C ALA A 116 3.39 -11.09 -3.46
N ILE A 117 3.07 -9.86 -3.09
CA ILE A 117 2.46 -8.89 -4.00
C ILE A 117 3.28 -7.60 -3.99
N THR A 118 3.77 -7.20 -5.16
CA THR A 118 4.37 -5.88 -5.38
C THR A 118 3.80 -5.21 -6.62
N GLY A 119 4.22 -3.98 -6.87
CA GLY A 119 3.73 -3.11 -7.94
C GLY A 119 3.97 -1.66 -7.59
N SER A 120 3.77 -0.76 -8.56
CA SER A 120 3.80 0.67 -8.27
C SER A 120 2.50 1.05 -7.56
N ASN A 121 1.38 0.61 -8.12
CA ASN A 121 0.03 0.89 -7.63
C ASN A 121 -0.71 -0.38 -7.20
N ALA A 122 -1.82 -0.18 -6.49
CA ALA A 122 -2.83 -1.18 -6.13
C ALA A 122 -2.41 -2.37 -5.24
N LYS A 123 -1.13 -2.45 -4.84
CA LYS A 123 -0.60 -3.51 -3.96
C LYS A 123 -1.51 -3.79 -2.77
N SER A 124 -1.85 -2.75 -2.01
CA SER A 124 -2.66 -2.89 -0.80
C SER A 124 -4.04 -3.46 -1.09
N SER A 125 -4.68 -3.04 -2.19
CA SER A 125 -6.01 -3.52 -2.56
C SER A 125 -5.97 -5.00 -2.92
N VAL A 126 -4.97 -5.44 -3.69
CA VAL A 126 -4.82 -6.86 -4.06
C VAL A 126 -4.43 -7.70 -2.84
N THR A 127 -3.51 -7.23 -1.99
CA THR A 127 -3.12 -7.92 -0.76
C THR A 127 -4.30 -8.14 0.17
N THR A 128 -5.11 -7.10 0.40
CA THR A 128 -6.32 -7.24 1.23
C THR A 128 -7.37 -8.12 0.57
N LEU A 129 -7.58 -8.00 -0.74
CA LEU A 129 -8.55 -8.84 -1.46
C LEU A 129 -8.16 -10.33 -1.39
N VAL A 130 -6.89 -10.69 -1.58
CA VAL A 130 -6.41 -12.08 -1.43
C VAL A 130 -6.57 -12.56 0.03
N GLY A 131 -6.34 -11.69 1.02
CA GLY A 131 -6.63 -11.97 2.42
C GLY A 131 -8.11 -12.32 2.66
N LEU A 132 -9.03 -11.52 2.12
CA LEU A 132 -10.48 -11.77 2.20
C LEU A 132 -10.88 -13.05 1.46
N MET A 133 -10.28 -13.34 0.31
CA MET A 133 -10.48 -14.58 -0.44
C MET A 133 -10.10 -15.80 0.41
N ALA A 134 -8.97 -15.74 1.11
CA ALA A 134 -8.54 -16.81 2.02
C ALA A 134 -9.49 -16.97 3.21
N GLU A 135 -9.92 -15.87 3.83
CA GLU A 135 -10.90 -15.87 4.91
C GLU A 135 -12.22 -16.53 4.48
N ARG A 136 -12.74 -16.18 3.30
CA ARG A 136 -13.96 -16.78 2.73
C ARG A 136 -13.81 -18.26 2.40
N ALA A 137 -12.59 -18.69 2.08
CA ALA A 137 -12.26 -20.10 1.90
C ALA A 137 -12.07 -20.85 3.24
N GLY A 138 -12.22 -20.17 4.40
CA GLY A 138 -11.98 -20.76 5.71
C GLY A 138 -10.50 -20.99 6.04
N ILE A 139 -9.60 -20.32 5.31
CA ILE A 139 -8.15 -20.38 5.52
C ILE A 139 -7.72 -19.21 6.39
N LYS A 140 -7.07 -19.51 7.50
CA LYS A 140 -6.54 -18.48 8.39
C LYS A 140 -5.28 -17.86 7.77
N ALA A 141 -5.40 -16.63 7.27
CA ALA A 141 -4.30 -15.93 6.60
C ALA A 141 -3.70 -14.81 7.47
N GLY A 142 -2.36 -14.79 7.60
CA GLY A 142 -1.62 -13.64 8.09
C GLY A 142 -1.40 -12.63 6.97
N VAL A 143 -2.04 -11.46 7.05
CA VAL A 143 -1.97 -10.42 6.00
C VAL A 143 -1.16 -9.24 6.50
N GLY A 144 -0.07 -8.88 5.81
CA GLY A 144 0.76 -7.78 6.26
C GLY A 144 1.98 -7.47 5.36
N GLY A 145 3.08 -7.06 6.00
CA GLY A 145 4.31 -6.64 5.32
C GLY A 145 4.43 -5.12 5.28
N ASN A 146 4.49 -4.53 4.09
CA ASN A 146 4.45 -3.08 3.90
C ASN A 146 3.06 -2.48 4.19
N LEU A 147 2.02 -3.32 4.19
CA LEU A 147 0.66 -2.98 4.57
C LEU A 147 0.39 -3.41 6.01
N GLY A 148 -0.17 -2.51 6.82
CA GLY A 148 -0.71 -2.88 8.13
C GLY A 148 0.37 -3.33 9.12
N VAL A 149 0.36 -4.62 9.44
CA VAL A 149 1.20 -5.24 10.47
C VAL A 149 2.59 -5.57 9.88
N PRO A 150 3.70 -5.20 10.55
CA PRO A 150 5.05 -5.60 10.15
C PRO A 150 5.17 -7.11 10.01
N VAL A 151 5.98 -7.58 9.04
CA VAL A 151 6.00 -9.00 8.66
C VAL A 151 6.32 -9.95 9.82
N LEU A 152 7.24 -9.58 10.71
CA LEU A 152 7.66 -10.42 11.83
C LEU A 152 6.62 -10.49 12.94
N ASP A 153 5.77 -9.46 13.08
CA ASP A 153 4.67 -9.48 14.04
C ASP A 153 3.56 -10.48 13.61
N LEU A 154 3.49 -10.84 12.31
CA LEU A 154 2.57 -11.87 11.83
C LEU A 154 2.91 -13.27 12.39
N LEU A 155 4.16 -13.50 12.80
CA LEU A 155 4.62 -14.78 13.37
C LEU A 155 4.10 -15.03 14.79
N GLU A 156 3.55 -14.01 15.46
CA GLU A 156 2.93 -14.18 16.78
C GLU A 156 1.66 -15.05 16.71
N ASP A 157 1.02 -15.12 15.53
CA ASP A 157 -0.13 -15.99 15.29
C ASP A 157 0.29 -17.39 14.83
N GLN A 158 0.39 -18.32 15.78
CA GLN A 158 0.79 -19.72 15.53
C GLN A 158 -0.21 -20.56 14.71
N GLY A 159 -1.34 -19.99 14.27
CA GLY A 159 -2.36 -20.70 13.49
C GLY A 159 -2.42 -20.33 12.01
N ALA A 160 -1.53 -19.48 11.51
CA ALA A 160 -1.56 -19.05 10.12
C ALA A 160 -1.31 -20.23 9.17
N GLN A 161 -2.21 -20.40 8.20
CA GLN A 161 -2.14 -21.42 7.14
C GLN A 161 -1.70 -20.83 5.79
N LEU A 162 -1.61 -19.51 5.72
CA LEU A 162 -1.21 -18.74 4.56
C LEU A 162 -0.67 -17.38 5.03
N TYR A 163 0.35 -16.87 4.37
CA TYR A 163 0.76 -15.47 4.51
C TYR A 163 0.54 -14.72 3.21
N VAL A 164 -0.10 -13.55 3.28
CA VAL A 164 -0.34 -12.67 2.13
C VAL A 164 0.40 -11.37 2.38
N LEU A 165 1.51 -11.18 1.68
CA LEU A 165 2.46 -10.12 1.94
C LEU A 165 2.41 -9.03 0.86
N GLU A 166 2.18 -7.79 1.28
CA GLU A 166 2.53 -6.62 0.46
C GLU A 166 4.03 -6.34 0.61
N LEU A 167 4.77 -6.32 -0.49
CA LEU A 167 6.21 -6.03 -0.49
C LEU A 167 6.51 -4.75 -1.28
N SER A 168 7.25 -3.83 -0.66
CA SER A 168 7.83 -2.67 -1.35
C SER A 168 9.06 -3.06 -2.16
N SER A 169 9.48 -2.22 -3.11
CA SER A 169 10.76 -2.43 -3.80
C SER A 169 11.95 -2.36 -2.86
N PHE A 170 11.87 -1.52 -1.81
CA PHE A 170 12.91 -1.36 -0.81
C PHE A 170 13.12 -2.62 0.03
N GLN A 171 12.04 -3.31 0.42
CA GLN A 171 12.14 -4.60 1.11
C GLN A 171 12.72 -5.68 0.19
N LEU A 172 12.34 -5.67 -1.08
CA LEU A 172 12.82 -6.65 -2.05
C LEU A 172 14.33 -6.54 -2.31
N GLU A 173 14.93 -5.36 -2.23
CA GLU A 173 16.40 -5.15 -2.34
C GLU A 173 17.22 -5.97 -1.32
N THR A 174 16.64 -6.23 -0.15
CA THR A 174 17.28 -6.95 0.96
C THR A 174 16.65 -8.32 1.20
N THR A 175 15.90 -8.84 0.24
CA THR A 175 15.24 -10.15 0.32
C THR A 175 15.86 -11.10 -0.70
N GLU A 176 16.54 -12.16 -0.23
CA GLU A 176 17.17 -13.20 -1.06
C GLU A 176 16.40 -14.53 -1.04
N HIS A 177 15.56 -14.75 -0.03
CA HIS A 177 14.98 -16.08 0.27
C HIS A 177 13.46 -16.09 0.39
N LEU A 178 12.78 -15.26 -0.42
CA LEU A 178 11.32 -15.14 -0.40
C LEU A 178 10.60 -16.47 -0.67
N ARG A 179 10.96 -17.15 -1.77
CA ARG A 179 10.40 -18.47 -2.18
C ARG A 179 8.86 -18.54 -2.13
N ALA A 180 8.19 -17.49 -2.59
CA ALA A 180 6.74 -17.40 -2.55
C ALA A 180 6.07 -18.55 -3.34
N ALA A 181 5.00 -19.10 -2.78
CA ALA A 181 4.14 -20.07 -3.46
C ALA A 181 3.50 -19.43 -4.71
N ALA A 182 3.10 -18.16 -4.61
CA ALA A 182 2.68 -17.35 -5.74
C ALA A 182 3.17 -15.90 -5.55
N ALA A 183 3.66 -15.27 -6.62
CA ALA A 183 4.13 -13.89 -6.57
C ALA A 183 3.62 -13.07 -7.75
N THR A 184 3.47 -11.75 -7.57
CA THR A 184 3.15 -10.84 -8.68
C THR A 184 3.82 -9.48 -8.58
N VAL A 185 4.19 -8.95 -9.74
CA VAL A 185 4.35 -7.51 -9.99
C VAL A 185 3.08 -7.04 -10.73
N LEU A 186 2.27 -6.20 -10.10
CA LEU A 186 0.98 -5.77 -10.66
C LEU A 186 1.13 -4.80 -11.85
N ASN A 187 2.11 -3.90 -11.75
CA ASN A 187 2.42 -2.84 -12.72
C ASN A 187 3.74 -2.14 -12.33
N VAL A 188 4.42 -1.57 -13.31
CA VAL A 188 5.65 -0.79 -13.14
C VAL A 188 5.50 0.57 -13.83
N SER A 189 5.46 1.64 -13.04
CA SER A 189 5.45 3.03 -13.48
C SER A 189 6.45 3.83 -12.63
N PRO A 190 7.01 4.96 -13.14
CA PRO A 190 7.93 5.78 -12.36
C PRO A 190 7.37 6.16 -10.98
N ASP A 191 8.11 5.81 -9.94
CA ASP A 191 7.81 6.05 -8.53
C ASP A 191 9.11 5.93 -7.73
N HIS A 192 9.25 6.62 -6.60
CA HIS A 192 10.47 6.59 -5.77
C HIS A 192 11.79 6.93 -6.49
N MET A 193 11.75 7.87 -7.45
CA MET A 193 12.94 8.33 -8.20
C MET A 193 13.93 9.15 -7.35
N ASP A 194 13.57 9.47 -6.11
CA ASP A 194 14.46 9.98 -5.08
C ASP A 194 15.44 8.90 -4.56
N ARG A 195 15.06 7.62 -4.64
CA ARG A 195 15.91 6.48 -4.25
C ARG A 195 16.54 5.76 -5.44
N TYR A 196 15.86 5.70 -6.58
CA TYR A 196 16.37 5.01 -7.77
C TYR A 196 16.88 6.00 -8.81
N ALA A 197 18.05 5.71 -9.37
CA ALA A 197 18.63 6.52 -10.44
C ALA A 197 17.76 6.53 -11.71
N ASP A 198 17.06 5.42 -11.98
CA ASP A 198 16.20 5.24 -13.15
C ASP A 198 15.11 4.19 -12.92
N LEU A 199 14.17 4.12 -13.88
CA LEU A 199 13.09 3.14 -13.89
C LEU A 199 13.61 1.70 -14.00
N ALA A 200 14.77 1.48 -14.63
CA ALA A 200 15.34 0.14 -14.81
C ALA A 200 15.78 -0.45 -13.46
N SER A 201 16.39 0.36 -12.60
CA SER A 201 16.78 0.01 -11.24
C SER A 201 15.56 -0.29 -10.37
N TYR A 202 14.50 0.52 -10.48
CA TYR A 202 13.24 0.26 -9.77
C TYR A 202 12.55 -1.03 -10.22
N HIS A 203 12.51 -1.26 -11.54
CA HIS A 203 12.02 -2.50 -12.14
C HIS A 203 12.81 -3.72 -11.62
N ALA A 204 14.14 -3.66 -11.66
CA ALA A 204 15.00 -4.74 -11.17
C ALA A 204 14.74 -5.06 -9.69
N ALA A 205 14.55 -4.05 -8.85
CA ALA A 205 14.21 -4.24 -7.44
C ALA A 205 12.87 -4.99 -7.27
N LYS A 206 11.84 -4.69 -8.07
CA LYS A 206 10.54 -5.40 -8.00
C LYS A 206 10.61 -6.82 -8.54
N GLN A 207 11.37 -7.06 -9.60
CA GLN A 207 11.53 -8.39 -10.21
C GLN A 207 12.12 -9.43 -9.24
N ARG A 208 12.83 -8.97 -8.20
CA ARG A 208 13.32 -9.83 -7.13
C ARG A 208 12.20 -10.59 -6.38
N ILE A 209 10.94 -10.15 -6.48
CA ILE A 209 9.80 -10.89 -5.91
C ILE A 209 9.65 -12.30 -6.49
N TYR A 210 10.17 -12.53 -7.71
CA TYR A 210 10.10 -13.83 -8.37
C TYR A 210 11.27 -14.77 -7.97
N LEU A 211 12.22 -14.32 -7.14
CA LEU A 211 13.34 -15.16 -6.68
C LEU A 211 12.84 -16.37 -5.89
N GLY A 212 13.04 -17.57 -6.47
CA GLY A 212 12.60 -18.84 -5.91
C GLY A 212 11.08 -19.03 -5.90
N CYS A 213 10.32 -18.20 -6.64
CA CYS A 213 8.88 -18.29 -6.69
C CYS A 213 8.41 -19.59 -7.38
N GLN A 214 7.34 -20.20 -6.86
CA GLN A 214 6.77 -21.44 -7.40
C GLN A 214 5.72 -21.19 -8.48
N HIS A 215 5.10 -20.01 -8.52
CA HIS A 215 4.14 -19.62 -9.56
C HIS A 215 4.16 -18.09 -9.79
N GLY A 216 4.58 -17.66 -10.99
CA GLY A 216 4.63 -16.25 -11.36
C GLY A 216 3.31 -15.73 -11.93
N ILE A 217 2.74 -14.70 -11.32
CA ILE A 217 1.56 -13.99 -11.84
C ILE A 217 2.02 -12.62 -12.38
N TYR A 218 1.56 -12.22 -13.56
CA TYR A 218 1.97 -10.94 -14.17
C TYR A 218 0.87 -10.28 -15.00
N ASN A 219 1.04 -8.99 -15.25
CA ASN A 219 0.12 -8.21 -16.07
C ASN A 219 0.55 -8.29 -17.54
N PHE A 220 -0.24 -8.94 -18.38
CA PHE A 220 0.08 -9.06 -19.81
C PHE A 220 0.15 -7.70 -20.51
N ASP A 221 -0.64 -6.73 -20.04
CA ASP A 221 -0.71 -5.39 -20.64
C ASP A 221 0.44 -4.48 -20.17
N ASP A 222 1.30 -4.95 -19.26
CA ASP A 222 2.52 -4.27 -18.80
C ASP A 222 3.73 -5.20 -18.88
N HIS A 223 4.51 -5.05 -19.95
CA HIS A 223 5.69 -5.89 -20.23
C HIS A 223 6.76 -5.86 -19.14
N LEU A 224 6.83 -4.81 -18.32
CA LEU A 224 7.80 -4.72 -17.21
C LEU A 224 7.44 -5.64 -16.04
N THR A 225 6.26 -6.26 -16.06
CA THR A 225 5.83 -7.23 -15.04
C THR A 225 6.18 -8.67 -15.38
N LEU A 226 6.58 -8.94 -16.64
CA LEU A 226 6.87 -10.29 -17.11
C LEU A 226 7.98 -10.93 -16.25
N PRO A 227 7.74 -12.10 -15.65
CA PRO A 227 8.70 -12.70 -14.73
C PRO A 227 9.81 -13.43 -15.50
N LEU A 228 11.04 -13.29 -15.01
CA LEU A 228 12.20 -14.05 -15.49
C LEU A 228 12.37 -15.31 -14.64
N LEU A 229 11.59 -16.35 -14.95
CA LEU A 229 11.57 -17.60 -14.18
C LEU A 229 12.28 -18.76 -14.90
N PRO A 230 12.83 -19.74 -14.15
CA PRO A 230 13.35 -20.98 -14.73
C PRO A 230 12.29 -21.77 -15.51
N ASP A 231 12.76 -22.58 -16.46
CA ASP A 231 11.89 -23.51 -17.20
C ASP A 231 11.10 -24.43 -16.26
N GLY A 232 9.80 -24.57 -16.52
CA GLY A 232 8.91 -25.44 -15.75
C GLY A 232 8.21 -24.77 -14.57
N VAL A 233 8.62 -23.57 -14.16
CA VAL A 233 7.85 -22.78 -13.18
C VAL A 233 6.59 -22.23 -13.86
N PRO A 234 5.37 -22.54 -13.38
CA PRO A 234 4.14 -22.07 -13.98
C PRO A 234 4.01 -20.56 -13.93
N GLN A 235 3.37 -20.00 -14.95
CA GLN A 235 3.08 -18.58 -15.07
C GLN A 235 1.62 -18.34 -15.47
N THR A 236 1.00 -17.36 -14.84
CA THR A 236 -0.36 -16.91 -15.15
C THR A 236 -0.39 -15.40 -15.41
N ALA A 237 -0.79 -15.02 -16.61
CA ALA A 237 -1.07 -13.66 -17.00
C ALA A 237 -2.50 -13.26 -16.60
N PHE A 238 -2.66 -12.00 -16.19
CA PHE A 238 -3.93 -11.30 -16.16
C PHE A 238 -3.90 -10.10 -17.12
N ARG A 239 -5.08 -9.68 -17.64
CA ARG A 239 -5.17 -8.56 -18.58
C ARG A 239 -6.54 -7.92 -18.68
N LEU A 240 -6.63 -6.70 -19.20
CA LEU A 240 -7.86 -5.98 -19.53
C LEU A 240 -8.33 -6.23 -20.97
N GLY A 241 -8.17 -7.47 -21.42
CA GLY A 241 -8.63 -7.98 -22.71
C GLY A 241 -8.96 -9.46 -22.64
N ALA A 242 -9.34 -10.05 -23.78
CA ALA A 242 -9.66 -11.47 -23.82
C ALA A 242 -8.44 -12.32 -23.41
N PRO A 243 -8.56 -13.23 -22.43
CA PRO A 243 -7.45 -14.06 -21.99
C PRO A 243 -7.24 -15.28 -22.91
N ASP A 244 -5.99 -15.76 -22.93
CA ASP A 244 -5.65 -17.07 -23.48
C ASP A 244 -6.09 -18.22 -22.54
N LEU A 245 -5.92 -19.47 -23.00
CA LEU A 245 -6.22 -20.65 -22.18
C LEU A 245 -5.46 -20.61 -20.84
N LYS A 246 -6.18 -20.86 -19.75
CA LYS A 246 -5.70 -20.84 -18.36
C LYS A 246 -5.24 -19.46 -17.85
N GLN A 247 -5.40 -18.40 -18.64
CA GLN A 247 -5.08 -17.02 -18.25
C GLN A 247 -6.34 -16.27 -17.79
N PHE A 248 -6.15 -15.16 -17.07
CA PHE A 248 -7.24 -14.33 -16.57
C PHE A 248 -7.42 -13.07 -17.42
N GLY A 249 -8.66 -12.68 -17.68
CA GLY A 249 -8.93 -11.51 -18.50
C GLY A 249 -10.38 -11.04 -18.49
N LEU A 250 -10.70 -10.16 -19.42
CA LEU A 250 -12.03 -9.62 -19.65
C LEU A 250 -12.64 -10.16 -20.93
N VAL A 251 -13.86 -10.68 -20.85
CA VAL A 251 -14.64 -11.14 -22.00
C VAL A 251 -15.94 -10.36 -22.08
N LYS A 252 -16.28 -9.89 -23.29
CA LYS A 252 -17.61 -9.33 -23.57
C LYS A 252 -18.54 -10.47 -23.96
N HIS A 253 -19.62 -10.66 -23.21
CA HIS A 253 -20.64 -11.67 -23.46
C HIS A 253 -22.03 -11.10 -23.17
N GLU A 254 -22.95 -11.24 -24.12
CA GLU A 254 -24.34 -10.74 -24.02
C GLU A 254 -24.45 -9.27 -23.60
N GLY A 255 -23.58 -8.42 -24.16
CA GLY A 255 -23.58 -6.97 -23.87
C GLY A 255 -22.98 -6.60 -22.50
N ARG A 256 -22.50 -7.56 -21.72
CA ARG A 256 -21.82 -7.33 -20.43
C ARG A 256 -20.34 -7.65 -20.51
N THR A 257 -19.56 -7.05 -19.63
CA THR A 257 -18.14 -7.37 -19.44
C THR A 257 -18.00 -8.31 -18.26
N TRP A 258 -17.24 -9.38 -18.43
CA TRP A 258 -17.04 -10.44 -17.44
C TRP A 258 -15.56 -10.58 -17.11
N LEU A 259 -15.24 -10.79 -15.82
CA LEU A 259 -14.01 -11.45 -15.41
C LEU A 259 -14.07 -12.90 -15.92
N ALA A 260 -13.00 -13.37 -16.55
CA ALA A 260 -12.96 -14.68 -17.19
C ALA A 260 -11.61 -15.37 -16.98
N LYS A 261 -11.63 -16.71 -17.06
CA LYS A 261 -10.43 -17.55 -17.17
C LYS A 261 -10.49 -18.35 -18.47
N GLY A 262 -9.64 -18.01 -19.44
CA GLY A 262 -9.78 -18.50 -20.81
C GLY A 262 -11.23 -18.31 -21.32
N PRO A 263 -11.90 -19.38 -21.79
CA PRO A 263 -13.30 -19.28 -22.25
C PRO A 263 -14.34 -19.25 -21.13
N THR A 264 -13.96 -19.51 -19.87
CA THR A 264 -14.91 -19.62 -18.75
C THR A 264 -15.22 -18.24 -18.18
N LEU A 265 -16.49 -17.84 -18.22
CA LEU A 265 -16.98 -16.64 -17.55
C LEU A 265 -17.05 -16.89 -16.03
N LEU A 266 -16.50 -15.97 -15.23
CA LEU A 266 -16.43 -16.11 -13.78
C LEU A 266 -17.43 -15.16 -13.08
N LEU A 267 -17.30 -13.86 -13.31
CA LEU A 267 -18.09 -12.84 -12.62
C LEU A 267 -18.38 -11.66 -13.56
N ALA A 268 -19.63 -11.21 -13.60
CA ALA A 268 -19.94 -10.01 -14.36
C ALA A 268 -19.38 -8.77 -13.63
N CYS A 269 -18.70 -7.89 -14.35
CA CYS A 269 -18.01 -6.73 -13.76
C CYS A 269 -18.98 -5.74 -13.09
N ASP A 270 -20.26 -5.74 -13.45
CA ASP A 270 -21.31 -4.92 -12.84
C ASP A 270 -21.76 -5.43 -11.46
N GLN A 271 -21.35 -6.65 -11.08
CA GLN A 271 -21.56 -7.23 -9.75
C GLN A 271 -20.46 -6.84 -8.76
N MET A 272 -19.36 -6.26 -9.23
CA MET A 272 -18.31 -5.71 -8.37
C MET A 272 -18.78 -4.36 -7.80
N LYS A 273 -18.58 -4.15 -6.49
CA LYS A 273 -18.79 -2.83 -5.89
C LYS A 273 -17.78 -1.81 -6.42
N LEU A 274 -16.51 -2.20 -6.49
CA LEU A 274 -15.46 -1.39 -7.09
C LEU A 274 -15.57 -1.38 -8.62
N ARG A 275 -15.77 -0.19 -9.18
CA ARG A 275 -15.91 0.04 -10.62
C ARG A 275 -14.55 0.41 -11.24
N GLY A 276 -14.48 0.41 -12.57
CA GLY A 276 -13.29 0.86 -13.30
C GLY A 276 -12.32 -0.26 -13.68
N ALA A 277 -11.58 -0.04 -14.76
CA ALA A 277 -10.71 -1.06 -15.37
C ALA A 277 -9.55 -1.47 -14.45
N HIS A 278 -9.00 -0.53 -13.68
CA HIS A 278 -7.93 -0.84 -12.72
C HIS A 278 -8.40 -1.80 -11.61
N ASN A 279 -9.64 -1.67 -11.12
CA ASN A 279 -10.20 -2.58 -10.13
C ASN A 279 -10.51 -3.96 -10.72
N GLN A 280 -10.90 -4.02 -12.00
CA GLN A 280 -11.02 -5.28 -12.72
C GLN A 280 -9.67 -5.99 -12.85
N ALA A 281 -8.59 -5.26 -13.19
CA ALA A 281 -7.24 -5.81 -13.20
C ALA A 281 -6.81 -6.34 -11.82
N ASN A 282 -7.09 -5.58 -10.76
CA ASN A 282 -6.81 -6.00 -9.39
C ASN A 282 -7.55 -7.29 -9.00
N ALA A 283 -8.83 -7.41 -9.39
CA ALA A 283 -9.62 -8.60 -9.15
C ALA A 283 -9.06 -9.81 -9.92
N LEU A 284 -8.67 -9.64 -11.19
CA LEU A 284 -8.06 -10.70 -12.00
C LEU A 284 -6.72 -11.15 -11.42
N ALA A 285 -5.88 -10.21 -10.97
CA ALA A 285 -4.62 -10.52 -10.31
C ALA A 285 -4.84 -11.30 -9.00
N ALA A 286 -5.80 -10.87 -8.18
CA ALA A 286 -6.15 -11.56 -6.93
C ALA A 286 -6.68 -12.98 -7.18
N LEU A 287 -7.56 -13.16 -8.19
CA LEU A 287 -8.06 -14.48 -8.58
C LEU A 287 -6.94 -15.40 -9.08
N ALA A 288 -6.00 -14.87 -9.87
CA ALA A 288 -4.84 -15.63 -10.34
C ALA A 288 -3.92 -16.06 -9.19
N LEU A 289 -3.67 -15.18 -8.21
CA LEU A 289 -2.87 -15.49 -7.03
C LEU A 289 -3.55 -16.53 -6.14
N GLY A 290 -4.84 -16.36 -5.86
CA GLY A 290 -5.59 -17.29 -5.02
C GLY A 290 -5.73 -18.67 -5.67
N GLU A 291 -5.95 -18.73 -6.98
CA GLU A 291 -5.98 -20.01 -7.71
C GLU A 291 -4.62 -20.71 -7.70
N ALA A 292 -3.52 -19.97 -7.84
CA ALA A 292 -2.16 -20.52 -7.84
C ALA A 292 -1.81 -21.25 -6.53
N ILE A 293 -2.40 -20.84 -5.41
CA ILE A 293 -2.25 -21.52 -4.10
C ILE A 293 -3.43 -22.46 -3.76
N GLY A 294 -4.33 -22.71 -4.71
CA GLY A 294 -5.43 -23.67 -4.55
C GLY A 294 -6.64 -23.17 -3.77
N LEU A 295 -6.85 -21.86 -3.63
CA LEU A 295 -8.11 -21.35 -3.05
C LEU A 295 -9.31 -21.72 -3.96
N PRO A 296 -10.45 -22.16 -3.39
CA PRO A 296 -11.63 -22.48 -4.19
C PRO A 296 -12.21 -21.23 -4.87
N MET A 297 -12.51 -21.34 -6.17
CA MET A 297 -12.94 -20.20 -6.99
C MET A 297 -14.19 -19.49 -6.45
N GLU A 298 -15.20 -20.23 -6.01
CA GLU A 298 -16.48 -19.66 -5.55
C GLU A 298 -16.33 -18.70 -4.36
N PRO A 299 -15.68 -19.07 -3.23
CA PRO A 299 -15.30 -18.13 -2.16
C PRO A 299 -14.54 -16.90 -2.65
N MET A 300 -13.64 -17.07 -3.63
CA MET A 300 -12.90 -15.94 -4.17
C MET A 300 -13.80 -14.95 -4.92
N LEU A 301 -14.76 -15.46 -5.70
CA LEU A 301 -15.72 -14.61 -6.41
C LEU A 301 -16.66 -13.87 -5.45
N GLU A 302 -17.06 -14.49 -4.33
CA GLU A 302 -17.82 -13.80 -3.28
C GLU A 302 -17.01 -12.67 -2.65
N ALA A 303 -15.72 -12.89 -2.35
CA ALA A 303 -14.84 -11.83 -1.85
C ALA A 303 -14.74 -10.66 -2.86
N VAL A 304 -14.62 -10.94 -4.17
CA VAL A 304 -14.59 -9.90 -5.21
C VAL A 304 -15.89 -9.11 -5.29
N LYS A 305 -17.05 -9.75 -5.16
CA LYS A 305 -18.37 -9.07 -5.16
C LYS A 305 -18.50 -8.12 -3.97
N GLU A 306 -18.06 -8.54 -2.79
CA GLU A 306 -18.29 -7.80 -1.55
C GLU A 306 -17.23 -6.73 -1.25
N PHE A 307 -16.04 -6.83 -1.83
CA PHE A 307 -14.92 -5.94 -1.55
C PHE A 307 -15.24 -4.47 -1.91
N GLU A 308 -15.19 -3.61 -0.90
CA GLU A 308 -15.50 -2.17 -0.98
C GLU A 308 -14.26 -1.29 -1.19
N GLY A 309 -13.10 -1.91 -1.33
CA GLY A 309 -11.82 -1.21 -1.33
C GLY A 309 -11.25 -1.07 0.08
N LEU A 310 -10.21 -0.23 0.20
CA LEU A 310 -9.52 -0.02 1.46
C LEU A 310 -10.07 1.20 2.19
N PRO A 311 -10.24 1.14 3.52
CA PRO A 311 -10.54 2.33 4.30
C PRO A 311 -9.57 3.47 3.99
N HIS A 312 -10.12 4.67 3.84
CA HIS A 312 -9.35 5.90 3.66
C HIS A 312 -8.51 6.00 2.37
N ARG A 313 -8.68 5.12 1.37
CA ARG A 313 -8.03 5.20 0.05
C ARG A 313 -9.08 5.21 -1.05
N CYS A 314 -9.50 6.40 -1.48
CA CYS A 314 -10.66 6.59 -2.38
C CYS A 314 -11.84 5.65 -2.03
N GLN A 315 -12.08 5.45 -0.74
CA GLN A 315 -13.11 4.55 -0.22
C GLN A 315 -14.47 5.15 -0.54
N TRP A 316 -15.30 4.45 -1.31
CA TRP A 316 -16.70 4.85 -1.46
C TRP A 316 -17.41 4.70 -0.12
N VAL A 317 -18.06 5.76 0.36
CA VAL A 317 -18.73 5.78 1.66
C VAL A 317 -20.23 5.55 1.50
N ARG A 318 -20.87 6.34 0.63
CA ARG A 318 -22.28 6.22 0.25
C ARG A 318 -22.61 7.13 -0.93
N GLU A 319 -23.80 6.94 -1.49
CA GLU A 319 -24.47 7.92 -2.36
C GLU A 319 -25.66 8.54 -1.61
N LEU A 320 -25.82 9.86 -1.71
CA LEU A 320 -27.00 10.58 -1.21
C LEU A 320 -27.40 11.66 -2.24
N ASP A 321 -28.67 11.72 -2.61
CA ASP A 321 -29.21 12.70 -3.57
C ASP A 321 -28.43 12.72 -4.91
N ARG A 322 -27.99 11.54 -5.36
CA ARG A 322 -27.11 11.31 -6.52
C ARG A 322 -25.72 11.96 -6.40
N VAL A 323 -25.27 12.29 -5.19
CA VAL A 323 -23.90 12.71 -4.91
C VAL A 323 -23.16 11.56 -4.25
N SER A 324 -22.04 11.15 -4.83
CA SER A 324 -21.19 10.10 -4.26
C SER A 324 -20.15 10.68 -3.32
N TYR A 325 -19.89 10.02 -2.19
CA TYR A 325 -18.93 10.47 -1.18
C TYR A 325 -17.75 9.51 -1.10
N TYR A 326 -16.54 10.05 -1.24
CA TYR A 326 -15.29 9.28 -1.24
C TYR A 326 -14.34 9.74 -0.12
N ASN A 327 -13.86 8.78 0.65
CA ASN A 327 -12.88 8.97 1.72
C ASN A 327 -11.48 8.56 1.22
N ASP A 328 -10.64 9.54 0.94
CA ASP A 328 -9.22 9.41 0.62
C ASP A 328 -8.35 10.12 1.67
N SER A 329 -8.70 9.98 2.96
CA SER A 329 -7.94 10.63 4.06
C SER A 329 -6.44 10.26 4.08
N LYS A 330 -6.05 9.13 3.48
CA LYS A 330 -4.65 8.72 3.32
C LYS A 330 -3.88 9.57 2.28
N GLY A 331 -4.57 10.39 1.50
CA GLY A 331 -4.03 11.44 0.63
C GLY A 331 -3.34 12.55 1.41
N THR A 332 -2.26 12.21 2.12
CA THR A 332 -1.56 13.07 3.09
C THR A 332 -0.50 13.98 2.47
N ASN A 333 -0.40 13.98 1.14
CA ASN A 333 0.48 14.83 0.35
C ASN A 333 -0.17 15.19 -0.99
N VAL A 334 0.35 16.23 -1.65
CA VAL A 334 -0.19 16.77 -2.90
C VAL A 334 -0.29 15.70 -4.00
N GLY A 335 0.75 14.89 -4.18
CA GLY A 335 0.78 13.84 -5.21
C GLY A 335 -0.35 12.82 -5.07
N ALA A 336 -0.67 12.41 -3.85
CA ALA A 336 -1.77 11.48 -3.58
C ALA A 336 -3.14 12.09 -3.93
N THR A 337 -3.33 13.37 -3.60
CA THR A 337 -4.57 14.09 -3.95
C THR A 337 -4.72 14.32 -5.44
N LEU A 338 -3.63 14.63 -6.15
CA LEU A 338 -3.62 14.69 -7.62
C LEU A 338 -4.04 13.35 -8.22
N ALA A 339 -3.46 12.24 -7.77
CA ALA A 339 -3.81 10.91 -8.24
C ALA A 339 -5.29 10.56 -8.00
N ALA A 340 -5.86 10.97 -6.87
CA ALA A 340 -7.28 10.76 -6.57
C ALA A 340 -8.19 11.57 -7.52
N ILE A 341 -7.88 12.86 -7.73
CA ILE A 341 -8.64 13.74 -8.63
C ILE A 341 -8.56 13.24 -10.08
N GLU A 342 -7.36 12.89 -10.55
CA GLU A 342 -7.15 12.42 -11.93
C GLU A 342 -7.66 10.99 -12.17
N GLY A 343 -7.76 10.17 -11.12
CA GLY A 343 -8.37 8.85 -11.19
C GLY A 343 -9.90 8.91 -11.27
N LEU A 344 -10.53 9.77 -10.44
CA LEU A 344 -11.99 9.85 -10.36
C LEU A 344 -12.59 10.81 -11.41
N GLY A 345 -11.89 11.89 -11.73
CA GLY A 345 -12.39 12.96 -12.60
C GLY A 345 -12.84 12.49 -14.00
N PRO A 346 -12.05 11.68 -14.73
CA PRO A 346 -12.42 11.16 -16.05
C PRO A 346 -13.59 10.17 -16.06
N GLU A 347 -13.89 9.55 -14.91
CA GLU A 347 -14.98 8.56 -14.78
C GLU A 347 -16.34 9.23 -14.48
N LEU A 348 -16.36 10.54 -14.24
CA LEU A 348 -17.57 11.31 -13.94
C LEU A 348 -18.54 11.40 -15.13
N GLU A 349 -19.84 11.43 -14.82
CA GLU A 349 -20.88 11.72 -15.81
C GLU A 349 -20.64 13.09 -16.49
N PRO A 350 -21.05 13.27 -17.76
CA PRO A 350 -20.93 14.55 -18.44
C PRO A 350 -21.55 15.71 -17.63
N GLY A 351 -20.72 16.69 -17.25
CA GLY A 351 -21.15 17.86 -16.46
C GLY A 351 -21.06 17.69 -14.95
N ALA A 352 -20.82 16.48 -14.45
CA ALA A 352 -20.47 16.22 -13.06
C ALA A 352 -19.04 16.67 -12.75
N LYS A 353 -18.80 17.01 -11.48
CA LYS A 353 -17.57 17.61 -10.98
C LYS A 353 -17.25 17.12 -9.56
N ILE A 354 -16.06 17.45 -9.08
CA ILE A 354 -15.53 17.09 -7.77
C ILE A 354 -15.67 18.29 -6.80
N VAL A 355 -16.26 18.06 -5.64
CA VAL A 355 -16.11 18.96 -4.49
C VAL A 355 -15.03 18.39 -3.59
N LEU A 356 -13.86 19.04 -3.57
CA LEU A 356 -12.69 18.58 -2.81
C LEU A 356 -12.76 19.11 -1.38
N ILE A 357 -12.56 18.25 -0.38
CA ILE A 357 -12.25 18.66 0.99
C ILE A 357 -10.74 18.48 1.20
N ALA A 358 -10.03 19.59 1.44
CA ALA A 358 -8.58 19.58 1.56
C ALA A 358 -8.03 20.44 2.71
N GLY A 359 -6.83 20.10 3.18
CA GLY A 359 -6.11 20.85 4.22
C GLY A 359 -5.74 20.03 5.47
N GLY A 360 -4.97 20.67 6.34
CA GLY A 360 -4.28 20.05 7.48
C GLY A 360 -2.90 20.67 7.69
N ASP A 361 -1.94 19.87 8.18
CA ASP A 361 -0.52 20.25 8.27
C ASP A 361 0.25 19.83 7.01
N GLY A 362 0.50 20.78 6.12
CA GLY A 362 1.21 20.62 4.86
C GLY A 362 2.72 20.54 4.99
N LYS A 363 3.28 20.78 6.19
CA LYS A 363 4.73 20.69 6.48
C LYS A 363 5.61 21.48 5.50
N GLY A 364 5.11 22.62 5.04
CA GLY A 364 5.83 23.49 4.10
C GLY A 364 5.67 23.14 2.62
N ALA A 365 4.85 22.14 2.25
CA ALA A 365 4.59 21.78 0.86
C ALA A 365 3.99 22.94 0.04
N GLU A 366 4.31 22.97 -1.26
CA GLU A 366 3.67 23.83 -2.27
C GLU A 366 2.42 23.12 -2.83
N PHE A 367 1.32 23.85 -3.04
CA PHE A 367 0.04 23.26 -3.47
C PHE A 367 -0.42 23.71 -4.86
N ASP A 368 0.39 24.50 -5.57
CA ASP A 368 0.13 25.05 -6.91
C ASP A 368 -0.24 23.98 -7.95
N GLY A 369 0.32 22.78 -7.83
CA GLY A 369 -0.01 21.63 -8.67
C GLY A 369 -1.49 21.23 -8.67
N LEU A 370 -2.26 21.57 -7.63
CA LEU A 370 -3.69 21.23 -7.54
C LEU A 370 -4.58 22.06 -8.47
N ALA A 371 -4.14 23.26 -8.87
CA ALA A 371 -4.96 24.19 -9.64
C ALA A 371 -5.38 23.62 -11.00
N GLY A 372 -4.47 22.96 -11.71
CA GLY A 372 -4.73 22.39 -13.03
C GLY A 372 -5.85 21.32 -13.01
N PRO A 373 -5.71 20.26 -12.21
CA PRO A 373 -6.74 19.23 -12.08
C PRO A 373 -8.07 19.77 -11.53
N MET A 374 -8.03 20.68 -10.55
CA MET A 374 -9.27 21.29 -10.02
C MET A 374 -9.96 22.21 -11.02
N THR A 375 -9.24 22.87 -11.93
CA THR A 375 -9.85 23.60 -13.04
C THR A 375 -10.59 22.66 -13.98
N ARG A 376 -10.03 21.48 -14.24
CA ARG A 376 -10.60 20.48 -15.16
C ARG A 376 -11.79 19.74 -14.55
N PHE A 377 -11.66 19.30 -13.30
CA PHE A 377 -12.59 18.37 -12.67
C PHE A 377 -13.33 18.95 -11.46
N GLY A 378 -12.89 20.07 -10.89
CA GLY A 378 -13.44 20.65 -9.68
C GLY A 378 -14.72 21.47 -9.90
N ARG A 379 -15.63 21.39 -8.93
CA ARG A 379 -16.73 22.34 -8.72
C ARG A 379 -16.37 23.35 -7.64
N ALA A 380 -15.81 22.86 -6.55
CA ALA A 380 -15.42 23.67 -5.41
C ALA A 380 -14.33 22.98 -4.58
N ALA A 381 -13.67 23.75 -3.72
CA ALA A 381 -12.82 23.26 -2.66
C ALA A 381 -13.31 23.77 -1.30
N VAL A 382 -13.42 22.86 -0.34
CA VAL A 382 -13.72 23.13 1.06
C VAL A 382 -12.45 22.90 1.85
N LEU A 383 -11.92 23.95 2.46
CA LEU A 383 -10.57 23.99 3.00
C LEU A 383 -10.60 23.99 4.52
N ILE A 384 -9.82 23.10 5.13
CA ILE A 384 -9.75 22.89 6.59
C ILE A 384 -8.32 22.98 7.12
N GLY A 385 -8.17 23.09 8.43
CA GLY A 385 -6.88 22.94 9.11
C GLY A 385 -5.89 24.08 8.87
N ARG A 386 -4.67 23.87 9.36
CA ARG A 386 -3.60 24.88 9.42
C ARG A 386 -3.30 25.51 8.06
N ASP A 387 -3.09 24.69 7.04
CA ASP A 387 -2.65 25.15 5.71
C ASP A 387 -3.81 25.32 4.71
N GLY A 388 -5.07 25.24 5.17
CA GLY A 388 -6.23 25.57 4.34
C GLY A 388 -6.12 26.93 3.61
N PRO A 389 -5.70 28.03 4.27
CA PRO A 389 -5.50 29.32 3.61
C PRO A 389 -4.40 29.33 2.54
N ARG A 390 -3.38 28.47 2.67
CA ARG A 390 -2.31 28.35 1.67
C ARG A 390 -2.83 27.65 0.42
N ILE A 391 -3.50 26.52 0.59
CA ILE A 391 -4.16 25.80 -0.51
C ILE A 391 -5.17 26.71 -1.23
N GLU A 392 -5.89 27.55 -0.47
CA GLU A 392 -6.84 28.53 -1.04
C GLU A 392 -6.18 29.49 -2.03
N SER A 393 -4.97 29.93 -1.71
CA SER A 393 -4.20 30.86 -2.54
C SER A 393 -3.68 30.18 -3.81
N ASP A 394 -3.33 28.91 -3.71
CA ASP A 394 -2.71 28.12 -4.78
C ASP A 394 -3.73 27.58 -5.80
N LEU A 395 -4.99 27.35 -5.40
CA LEU A 395 -6.04 26.78 -6.29
C LEU A 395 -6.57 27.73 -7.38
N GLY A 396 -6.12 28.99 -7.41
CA GLY A 396 -6.52 30.00 -8.40
C GLY A 396 -7.95 30.52 -8.21
N SER A 397 -8.22 31.78 -8.59
CA SER A 397 -9.44 32.51 -8.20
C SER A 397 -10.75 32.01 -8.82
N GLU A 398 -10.70 31.25 -9.92
CA GLU A 398 -11.88 30.83 -10.68
C GLU A 398 -12.67 29.68 -10.04
N LEU A 399 -12.03 28.86 -9.21
CA LEU A 399 -12.69 27.79 -8.47
C LEU A 399 -13.51 28.37 -7.30
N ASN A 400 -14.69 27.82 -6.99
CA ASN A 400 -15.36 28.19 -5.75
C ASN A 400 -14.58 27.60 -4.55
N ARG A 401 -14.16 28.44 -3.59
CA ARG A 401 -13.37 28.02 -2.43
C ARG A 401 -14.05 28.53 -1.16
N VAL A 402 -14.22 27.64 -0.18
CA VAL A 402 -14.77 27.99 1.13
C VAL A 402 -13.91 27.37 2.22
N ARG A 403 -13.86 28.02 3.39
CA ARG A 403 -13.16 27.49 4.57
C ARG A 403 -14.15 26.94 5.58
N ALA A 404 -13.77 25.87 6.26
CA ALA A 404 -14.53 25.26 7.34
C ALA A 404 -13.66 25.10 8.59
N ALA A 405 -14.25 25.27 9.77
CA ALA A 405 -13.56 25.14 11.04
C ALA A 405 -13.45 23.68 11.51
N SER A 406 -14.33 22.80 11.03
CA SER A 406 -14.31 21.37 11.33
C SER A 406 -14.59 20.51 10.10
N LEU A 407 -14.34 19.20 10.21
CA LEU A 407 -14.61 18.26 9.11
C LEU A 407 -16.10 18.04 8.92
N GLU A 408 -16.88 18.07 9.99
CA GLU A 408 -18.35 17.99 9.96
C GLU A 408 -18.94 19.19 9.22
N GLU A 409 -18.46 20.40 9.54
CA GLU A 409 -18.82 21.61 8.80
C GLU A 409 -18.40 21.51 7.33
N ALA A 410 -17.18 21.01 7.07
CA ALA A 410 -16.68 20.85 5.72
C ALA A 410 -17.57 19.90 4.88
N VAL A 411 -18.02 18.80 5.47
CA VAL A 411 -18.92 17.83 4.82
C VAL A 411 -20.29 18.46 4.54
N GLY A 412 -20.83 19.25 5.47
CA GLY A 412 -22.09 20.00 5.26
C GLY A 412 -21.98 21.05 4.15
N LEU A 413 -20.90 21.83 4.13
CA LEU A 413 -20.62 22.79 3.06
C LEU A 413 -20.43 22.08 1.72
N ALA A 414 -19.72 20.96 1.70
CA ALA A 414 -19.51 20.17 0.50
C ALA A 414 -20.83 19.63 -0.08
N GLN A 415 -21.74 19.15 0.78
CA GLN A 415 -23.09 18.73 0.37
C GLN A 415 -23.86 19.89 -0.29
N GLY A 416 -23.82 21.09 0.29
CA GLY A 416 -24.52 22.26 -0.26
C GLY A 416 -23.92 22.79 -1.57
N LEU A 417 -22.64 22.54 -1.83
CA LEU A 417 -21.95 22.92 -3.05
C LEU A 417 -22.09 21.89 -4.18
N ALA A 418 -22.30 20.63 -3.83
CA ALA A 418 -22.47 19.54 -4.77
C ALA A 418 -23.82 19.60 -5.49
N LYS A 419 -23.85 19.10 -6.72
CA LYS A 419 -25.04 18.92 -7.55
C LYS A 419 -25.24 17.42 -7.84
N PRO A 420 -26.48 16.99 -8.15
CA PRO A 420 -26.72 15.61 -8.58
C PRO A 420 -25.77 15.18 -9.70
N GLY A 421 -25.12 14.03 -9.53
CA GLY A 421 -24.08 13.48 -10.42
C GLY A 421 -22.65 13.79 -9.97
N ASP A 422 -22.43 14.81 -9.13
CA ASP A 422 -21.10 15.13 -8.59
C ASP A 422 -20.61 14.09 -7.58
N LEU A 423 -19.33 14.22 -7.22
CA LEU A 423 -18.77 13.54 -6.05
C LEU A 423 -18.15 14.53 -5.06
N VAL A 424 -18.22 14.19 -3.78
CA VAL A 424 -17.47 14.82 -2.69
C VAL A 424 -16.28 13.94 -2.35
N LEU A 425 -15.08 14.52 -2.39
CA LEU A 425 -13.82 13.82 -2.14
C LEU A 425 -13.09 14.42 -0.95
N LEU A 426 -12.93 13.67 0.14
CA LEU A 426 -11.90 13.99 1.13
C LEU A 426 -10.56 13.48 0.62
N SER A 427 -9.71 14.36 0.08
CA SER A 427 -8.32 14.03 -0.23
C SER A 427 -7.44 15.23 0.19
N PRO A 428 -6.83 15.17 1.38
CA PRO A 428 -6.47 16.37 2.12
C PRO A 428 -5.21 17.10 1.66
N ALA A 429 -4.38 16.47 0.83
CA ALA A 429 -3.02 16.91 0.46
C ALA A 429 -2.07 17.18 1.65
N CYS A 430 -2.51 16.94 2.89
CA CYS A 430 -1.85 17.33 4.13
C CYS A 430 -1.89 16.22 5.18
N ALA A 431 -0.90 16.21 6.07
CA ALA A 431 -0.96 15.42 7.30
C ALA A 431 -2.11 15.90 8.20
N SER A 432 -2.57 15.05 9.09
CA SER A 432 -3.79 15.27 9.88
C SER A 432 -3.55 15.79 11.30
N PHE A 433 -2.30 15.90 11.74
CA PHE A 433 -1.93 16.03 13.15
C PHE A 433 -2.27 17.37 13.80
N ASP A 434 -2.65 18.37 13.00
CA ASP A 434 -3.14 19.66 13.48
C ASP A 434 -4.56 19.58 14.05
N MET A 435 -5.40 18.67 13.52
CA MET A 435 -6.81 18.53 13.91
C MET A 435 -7.17 17.12 14.43
N PHE A 436 -6.37 16.09 14.15
CA PHE A 436 -6.71 14.68 14.37
C PHE A 436 -5.53 13.87 14.92
N LYS A 437 -5.82 12.72 15.52
CA LYS A 437 -4.79 11.78 16.03
C LYS A 437 -3.97 11.08 14.92
N GLY A 438 -4.50 11.04 13.71
CA GLY A 438 -3.96 10.31 12.56
C GLY A 438 -4.90 10.42 11.36
N PHE A 439 -4.46 9.97 10.19
CA PHE A 439 -5.29 10.04 8.99
C PHE A 439 -6.48 9.08 9.07
N GLU A 440 -6.33 7.97 9.80
CA GLU A 440 -7.38 7.02 10.13
C GLU A 440 -8.50 7.73 10.89
N HIS A 441 -8.17 8.40 12.00
CA HIS A 441 -9.13 9.19 12.79
C HIS A 441 -9.84 10.26 11.95
N ARG A 442 -9.11 11.00 11.10
CA ARG A 442 -9.72 11.96 10.17
C ARG A 442 -10.69 11.28 9.19
N GLY A 443 -10.29 10.12 8.65
CA GLY A 443 -11.10 9.37 7.72
C GLY A 443 -12.36 8.77 8.37
N ASP A 444 -12.27 8.32 9.61
CA ASP A 444 -13.41 7.85 10.40
C ASP A 444 -14.40 9.00 10.67
N CYS A 445 -13.91 10.17 11.12
CA CYS A 445 -14.74 11.35 11.31
C CYS A 445 -15.48 11.77 10.02
N PHE A 446 -14.82 11.67 8.85
CA PHE A 446 -15.48 11.92 7.57
C PHE A 446 -16.61 10.93 7.28
N VAL A 447 -16.36 9.63 7.48
CA VAL A 447 -17.37 8.59 7.27
C VAL A 447 -18.57 8.80 8.19
N GLU A 448 -18.32 9.12 9.47
CA GLU A 448 -19.38 9.46 10.43
C GLU A 448 -20.17 10.69 10.02
N ALA A 449 -19.49 11.79 9.66
CA ALA A 449 -20.12 13.02 9.20
C ALA A 449 -20.98 12.79 7.94
N VAL A 450 -20.46 12.04 6.96
CA VAL A 450 -21.20 11.69 5.74
C VAL A 450 -22.41 10.82 6.06
N ARG A 451 -22.27 9.83 6.95
CA ARG A 451 -23.39 8.97 7.36
C ARG A 451 -24.49 9.75 8.10
N ALA A 452 -24.13 10.80 8.83
CA ALA A 452 -25.05 11.68 9.53
C ALA A 452 -25.80 12.69 8.62
N LEU A 453 -25.35 12.87 7.37
CA LEU A 453 -26.06 13.76 6.43
C LEU A 453 -27.47 13.24 6.14
N ASN A 454 -28.42 14.17 6.07
CA ASN A 454 -29.79 13.92 5.60
C ASN A 454 -29.95 14.43 4.15
N SER A 455 -30.94 13.90 3.43
CA SER A 455 -31.28 14.44 2.10
C SER A 455 -31.56 15.93 2.19
N VAL A 456 -31.06 16.69 1.22
CA VAL A 456 -31.37 18.11 1.12
C VAL A 456 -32.82 18.22 0.72
N ALA A 457 -33.72 18.49 1.67
CA ALA A 457 -35.11 18.80 1.37
C ALA A 457 -35.11 19.94 0.35
N GLY A 458 -35.64 19.68 -0.86
CA GLY A 458 -35.67 20.66 -1.93
C GLY A 458 -36.26 21.96 -1.42
N GLY A 459 -35.39 22.96 -1.22
CA GLY A 459 -35.79 24.31 -0.87
C GLY A 459 -36.56 24.88 -2.04
N GLY A 460 -37.88 24.72 -2.01
CA GLY A 460 -38.78 25.44 -2.88
C GLY A 460 -38.73 26.92 -2.53
N ALA A 461 -38.27 27.71 -3.49
CA ALA A 461 -38.77 29.05 -3.78
C ALA A 461 -38.51 29.34 -5.27
#